data_AF-A0AAV8YY90-F1
#
_entry.id   AF-A0AAV8YY90-F1
#
_cell.length_a   1.000
_cell.length_b   1.000
_cell.length_c   1.000
_cell.angle_alpha   90.00
_cell.angle_beta   90.00
_cell.angle_gamma   90.00
#
_symmetry.space_group_name_H-M   'P 1'
#
loop_
_entity.id
_entity.type
_entity.pdbx_description
1 polymer ?
#
loop_
_entity_poly.entity_id
_entity_poly.type
_entity_poly.pdbx_seq_one_letter_code
_entity_poly.pdbx_strand_id
1 'polypeptide(L)'
;MRKVVGGRDRSSSRFPKAIPTTVTTILSMLNANRVGLVFFFLISEKWRRDFTYFPARRWQIRELRIEVKRYTSPAKEWHRISKHLERKKDIQEALEIEESKRKYLEEGSKNMIKNWDNSLENIRKRKEEARFRRLEGIKEDRMRRFFQMREEQAEIRKQYVEKVKKQMFMETGWARDINSGYVLSESHEGEVEMEYAKVVKVNAEKEVEEKAEEVRRLHEGRKEYGEYLRNVSSNHPLKYVSKKNYRTSKKVKETQMMKEALDNIMAVKEMEFLKKKQEEQKLLEKMEMKKDKEKYLKSVEEFKNQIIQEEKEVDDVLAIYQESQTRNRLLEETKRGRVLIQKFEKNIFSIMYRRYIIFIFKQAAIIARRELIAKMVMAEETARAETEENCLESCYSRTRCQDEDDKRRLSEKEMDDCLSKISFAGVDAKFFEYADEVMELAKKKGRSTYPIEMVILEYKKFNRLLPEGKKCTACEHIRSGRQEKSVERSSKQVI
;
A
#
# COMPACT_ATOMS: atom_id res chain seq x y z
N MET A 1 -22.46 11.84 49.47
CA MET A 1 -22.47 12.43 48.12
C MET A 1 -21.08 12.95 47.75
N ARG A 2 -20.27 12.17 47.03
CA ARG A 2 -19.09 12.65 46.29
C ARG A 2 -18.96 11.83 45.01
N LYS A 3 -18.99 12.51 43.86
CA LYS A 3 -18.83 11.96 42.50
C LYS A 3 -17.39 11.47 42.32
N VAL A 4 -17.21 10.19 41.99
CA VAL A 4 -15.94 9.65 41.50
C VAL A 4 -15.98 9.71 39.99
N VAL A 5 -15.08 10.52 39.41
CA VAL A 5 -14.89 10.68 37.97
C VAL A 5 -13.97 9.57 37.47
N GLY A 6 -14.44 8.81 36.48
CA GLY A 6 -13.72 7.70 35.88
C GLY A 6 -12.51 8.14 35.04
N GLY A 7 -11.36 7.53 35.34
CA GLY A 7 -10.16 7.55 34.50
C GLY A 7 -10.28 6.53 33.38
N ARG A 8 -10.08 6.97 32.14
CA ARG A 8 -9.95 6.11 30.95
C ARG A 8 -8.50 5.69 30.80
N ASP A 9 -8.21 4.42 31.05
CA ASP A 9 -6.94 3.82 30.64
C ASP A 9 -7.00 3.40 29.17
N ARG A 10 -6.21 4.08 28.35
CA ARG A 10 -5.87 3.68 26.98
C ARG A 10 -4.56 2.88 27.03
N SER A 11 -4.66 1.57 27.23
CA SER A 11 -3.54 0.65 27.02
C SER A 11 -3.53 0.15 25.57
N SER A 12 -2.79 0.87 24.72
CA SER A 12 -2.46 0.43 23.37
C SER A 12 -1.36 -0.65 23.43
N SER A 13 -1.74 -1.92 23.36
CA SER A 13 -0.79 -3.01 23.14
C SER A 13 -0.43 -3.12 21.65
N ARG A 14 0.83 -2.75 21.34
CA ARG A 14 1.49 -3.12 20.08
C ARG A 14 2.08 -4.52 20.26
N PHE A 15 1.65 -5.48 19.46
CA PHE A 15 2.38 -6.74 19.27
C PHE A 15 2.91 -6.85 17.83
N PRO A 16 4.14 -7.36 17.66
CA PRO A 16 4.80 -7.48 16.37
C PRO A 16 4.39 -8.76 15.63
N LYS A 17 4.46 -8.67 14.30
CA LYS A 17 4.23 -9.75 13.35
C LYS A 17 5.47 -10.64 13.26
N ALA A 18 5.28 -11.94 13.37
CA ALA A 18 6.08 -12.95 12.67
C ALA A 18 5.19 -14.19 12.44
N ILE A 19 5.07 -14.60 11.19
CA ILE A 19 4.42 -15.84 10.76
C ILE A 19 5.52 -16.67 10.08
N PRO A 20 5.68 -17.97 10.38
CA PRO A 20 6.37 -18.88 9.50
C PRO A 20 5.39 -19.41 8.45
N THR A 21 5.83 -19.36 7.19
CA THR A 21 5.16 -19.92 6.03
C THR A 21 5.26 -21.44 6.01
N THR A 22 4.14 -22.14 6.09
CA THR A 22 3.95 -23.46 5.45
C THR A 22 2.47 -23.76 5.19
N VAL A 23 2.15 -23.86 3.89
CA VAL A 23 1.33 -24.89 3.23
C VAL A 23 0.07 -25.44 3.94
N THR A 24 -1.11 -25.15 3.38
CA THR A 24 -2.18 -26.12 2.99
C THR A 24 -3.40 -25.32 2.48
N THR A 25 -3.68 -25.29 1.17
CA THR A 25 -4.57 -26.17 0.38
C THR A 25 -6.05 -26.09 0.76
N ILE A 26 -6.88 -25.78 -0.24
CA ILE A 26 -8.26 -26.24 -0.54
C ILE A 26 -9.09 -25.06 -1.11
N LEU A 27 -9.27 -24.96 -2.44
CA LEU A 27 -10.37 -25.55 -3.21
C LEU A 27 -11.77 -25.06 -2.75
N SER A 28 -12.25 -23.91 -3.25
CA SER A 28 -13.70 -23.62 -3.29
C SER A 28 -14.19 -22.44 -4.15
N MET A 29 -13.38 -21.77 -5.00
CA MET A 29 -13.88 -20.58 -5.74
C MET A 29 -13.50 -20.50 -7.23
N LEU A 30 -13.68 -21.61 -7.96
CA LEU A 30 -13.65 -21.64 -9.43
C LEU A 30 -15.04 -21.91 -10.03
N ASN A 31 -16.07 -21.17 -9.63
CA ASN A 31 -17.38 -21.29 -10.30
C ASN A 31 -18.17 -19.99 -10.53
N ALA A 32 -17.54 -18.82 -10.41
CA ALA A 32 -18.23 -17.53 -10.66
C ALA A 32 -17.86 -16.85 -12.00
N ASN A 33 -16.94 -17.41 -12.82
CA ASN A 33 -16.45 -16.75 -14.04
C ASN A 33 -16.96 -17.34 -15.37
N ARG A 34 -17.94 -18.24 -15.36
CA ARG A 34 -18.45 -18.85 -16.60
C ARG A 34 -19.70 -18.19 -17.21
N VAL A 35 -20.35 -17.25 -16.52
CA VAL A 35 -21.57 -16.60 -17.04
C VAL A 35 -21.26 -15.32 -17.85
N GLY A 36 -20.11 -14.67 -17.60
CA GLY A 36 -19.72 -13.45 -18.31
C GLY A 36 -19.16 -13.65 -19.74
N LEU A 37 -18.72 -14.87 -20.07
CA LEU A 37 -18.05 -15.16 -21.36
C LEU A 37 -19.01 -15.65 -22.46
N VAL A 38 -20.23 -16.08 -22.11
CA VAL A 38 -21.22 -16.54 -23.10
C VAL A 38 -21.95 -15.36 -23.75
N PHE A 39 -22.11 -14.23 -23.04
CA PHE A 39 -22.78 -13.04 -23.59
C PHE A 39 -21.95 -12.28 -24.64
N PHE A 40 -20.61 -12.39 -24.60
CA PHE A 40 -19.75 -11.73 -25.59
C PHE A 40 -19.65 -12.50 -26.92
N PHE A 41 -19.89 -13.81 -26.94
CA PHE A 41 -19.84 -14.60 -28.17
C PHE A 41 -21.09 -14.41 -29.04
N LEU A 42 -22.28 -14.27 -28.43
CA LEU A 42 -23.55 -14.14 -29.16
C LEU A 42 -23.73 -12.78 -29.88
N ILE A 43 -23.04 -11.73 -29.46
CA ILE A 43 -23.08 -10.43 -30.15
C ILE A 43 -22.14 -10.42 -31.37
N SER A 44 -21.11 -11.28 -31.38
CA SER A 44 -20.13 -11.31 -32.48
C SER A 44 -20.60 -12.13 -33.70
N GLU A 45 -21.47 -13.13 -33.51
CA GLU A 45 -22.02 -13.91 -34.63
C GLU A 45 -23.12 -13.18 -35.41
N LYS A 46 -23.85 -12.25 -34.78
CA LYS A 46 -24.91 -11.51 -35.47
C LYS A 46 -24.38 -10.48 -36.47
N TRP A 47 -23.13 -10.03 -36.30
CA TRP A 47 -22.46 -9.11 -37.24
C TRP A 47 -21.71 -9.79 -38.38
N ARG A 48 -21.54 -11.12 -38.35
CA ARG A 48 -20.86 -11.88 -39.43
C ARG A 48 -21.78 -12.38 -40.53
N ARG A 49 -23.11 -12.36 -40.36
CA ARG A 49 -24.06 -12.89 -41.37
C ARG A 49 -24.53 -11.86 -42.42
N ASP A 50 -24.26 -10.57 -42.23
CA ASP A 50 -24.76 -9.54 -43.16
C ASP A 50 -23.74 -9.06 -44.19
N PHE A 51 -22.57 -9.72 -44.32
CA PHE A 51 -21.49 -9.32 -45.24
C PHE A 51 -21.14 -10.32 -46.35
N THR A 52 -22.07 -11.21 -46.71
CA THR A 52 -21.90 -12.12 -47.86
C THR A 52 -23.09 -12.02 -48.83
N TYR A 53 -23.22 -10.88 -49.51
CA TYR A 53 -23.95 -10.82 -50.78
C TYR A 53 -23.35 -9.75 -51.69
N PHE A 54 -22.24 -10.09 -52.34
CA PHE A 54 -21.76 -9.39 -53.53
C PHE A 54 -21.89 -10.37 -54.71
N PRO A 55 -22.71 -10.07 -55.74
CA PRO A 55 -22.87 -10.97 -56.87
C PRO A 55 -21.60 -10.94 -57.73
N ALA A 56 -20.87 -12.05 -57.72
CA ALA A 56 -19.74 -12.28 -58.60
C ALA A 56 -20.23 -12.27 -60.06
N ARG A 57 -19.96 -11.18 -60.79
CA ARG A 57 -20.01 -11.18 -62.25
C ARG A 57 -18.94 -12.13 -62.77
N ARG A 58 -19.39 -13.18 -63.46
CA ARG A 58 -18.59 -14.04 -64.34
C ARG A 58 -17.72 -13.17 -65.25
N TRP A 59 -16.41 -13.14 -65.00
CA TRP A 59 -15.42 -12.82 -66.02
C TRP A 59 -14.79 -14.12 -66.48
N GLN A 60 -14.95 -14.38 -67.78
CA GLN A 60 -14.34 -15.49 -68.50
C GLN A 60 -12.81 -15.39 -68.37
N ILE A 61 -12.20 -16.33 -67.65
CA ILE A 61 -10.76 -16.53 -67.69
C ILE A 61 -10.47 -17.30 -68.98
N ARG A 62 -10.06 -16.55 -70.01
CA ARG A 62 -9.36 -17.10 -71.17
C ARG A 62 -8.06 -17.74 -70.70
N GLU A 63 -7.78 -18.88 -71.30
CA GLU A 63 -6.53 -19.64 -71.22
C GLU A 63 -5.32 -18.71 -71.40
N LEU A 64 -4.56 -18.48 -70.33
CA LEU A 64 -3.17 -18.07 -70.42
C LEU A 64 -2.34 -19.23 -69.88
N ARG A 65 -1.87 -20.08 -70.82
CA ARG A 65 -0.69 -20.92 -70.62
C ARG A 65 0.47 -20.00 -70.26
N ILE A 66 0.74 -19.87 -68.96
CA ILE A 66 2.00 -19.32 -68.47
C ILE A 66 2.98 -20.49 -68.46
N GLU A 67 3.91 -20.50 -69.41
CA GLU A 67 5.10 -21.34 -69.34
C GLU A 67 5.84 -21.05 -68.03
N VAL A 68 5.74 -21.97 -67.08
CA VAL A 68 6.58 -21.95 -65.87
C VAL A 68 7.99 -22.31 -66.29
N LYS A 69 8.73 -21.30 -66.79
CA LYS A 69 10.19 -21.36 -66.85
C LYS A 69 10.67 -21.58 -65.43
N ARG A 70 11.21 -22.77 -65.16
CA ARG A 70 11.94 -23.08 -63.91
C ARG A 70 13.14 -22.15 -63.83
N TYR A 71 12.95 -20.98 -63.22
CA TYR A 71 14.04 -20.15 -62.75
C TYR A 71 14.72 -20.92 -61.62
N THR A 72 15.83 -21.58 -61.92
CA THR A 72 16.82 -21.94 -60.91
C THR A 72 17.37 -20.63 -60.34
N SER A 73 16.70 -20.11 -59.31
CA SER A 73 17.18 -18.95 -58.57
C SER A 73 18.61 -19.22 -58.11
N PRO A 74 19.58 -18.34 -58.42
CA PRO A 74 20.98 -18.62 -58.18
C PRO A 74 21.20 -18.73 -56.67
N ALA A 75 21.77 -19.83 -56.19
CA ALA A 75 22.01 -20.12 -54.77
C ALA A 75 22.68 -18.95 -54.00
N LYS A 76 23.40 -18.06 -54.70
CA LYS A 76 24.00 -16.83 -54.16
C LYS A 76 22.98 -15.79 -53.66
N GLU A 77 21.82 -15.68 -54.29
CA GLU A 77 20.78 -14.72 -53.88
C GLU A 77 20.02 -15.22 -52.64
N TRP A 78 19.70 -16.51 -52.59
CA TRP A 78 19.14 -17.13 -51.39
C TRP A 78 20.11 -17.07 -50.19
N HIS A 79 21.41 -17.22 -50.41
CA HIS A 79 22.41 -17.06 -49.35
C HIS A 79 22.52 -15.59 -48.86
N ARG A 80 22.28 -14.59 -49.71
CA ARG A 80 22.19 -13.19 -49.27
C ARG A 80 20.94 -12.95 -48.42
N ILE A 81 19.80 -13.52 -48.82
CA ILE A 81 18.55 -13.42 -48.07
C ILE A 81 18.67 -14.16 -46.73
N SER A 82 19.28 -15.35 -46.70
CA SER A 82 19.53 -16.10 -45.46
C SER A 82 20.44 -15.34 -44.51
N LYS A 83 21.55 -14.77 -45.01
CA LYS A 83 22.42 -13.89 -44.22
C LYS A 83 21.71 -12.66 -43.65
N HIS A 84 20.76 -12.08 -44.39
CA HIS A 84 20.00 -10.94 -43.88
C HIS A 84 19.00 -11.32 -42.78
N LEU A 85 18.45 -12.53 -42.86
CA LEU A 85 17.59 -13.10 -41.81
C LEU A 85 18.41 -13.54 -40.59
N GLU A 86 19.61 -14.10 -40.81
CA GLU A 86 20.59 -14.43 -39.77
C GLU A 86 21.07 -13.16 -39.05
N ARG A 87 21.31 -12.05 -39.77
CA ARG A 87 21.70 -10.76 -39.15
C ARG A 87 20.72 -10.27 -38.08
N LYS A 88 19.41 -10.52 -38.24
CA LYS A 88 18.43 -10.17 -37.19
C LYS A 88 18.55 -11.08 -35.97
N LYS A 89 18.84 -12.37 -36.18
CA LYS A 89 19.11 -13.32 -35.10
C LYS A 89 20.42 -12.98 -34.39
N ASP A 90 21.49 -12.69 -35.13
CA ASP A 90 22.78 -12.29 -34.56
C ASP A 90 22.67 -11.01 -33.71
N ILE A 91 21.88 -10.03 -34.17
CA ILE A 91 21.59 -8.81 -33.40
C ILE A 91 20.81 -9.15 -32.12
N GLN A 92 19.83 -10.05 -32.21
CA GLN A 92 19.06 -10.47 -31.05
C GLN A 92 19.92 -11.25 -30.04
N GLU A 93 20.75 -12.18 -30.51
CA GLU A 93 21.69 -12.94 -29.69
C GLU A 93 22.71 -12.01 -29.02
N ALA A 94 23.23 -11.00 -29.75
CA ALA A 94 24.12 -9.99 -29.17
C ALA A 94 23.43 -9.17 -28.07
N LEU A 95 22.17 -8.78 -28.26
CA LEU A 95 21.37 -8.08 -27.23
C LEU A 95 21.11 -8.98 -26.01
N GLU A 96 20.81 -10.26 -26.21
CA GLU A 96 20.60 -11.23 -25.12
C GLU A 96 21.90 -11.46 -24.32
N ILE A 97 23.05 -11.50 -25.00
CA ILE A 97 24.37 -11.57 -24.36
C ILE A 97 24.67 -10.30 -23.55
N GLU A 98 24.35 -9.11 -24.07
CA GLU A 98 24.52 -7.88 -23.31
C GLU A 98 23.57 -7.78 -22.11
N GLU A 99 22.31 -8.17 -22.27
CA GLU A 99 21.35 -8.20 -21.17
C GLU A 99 21.77 -9.18 -20.07
N SER A 100 22.24 -10.38 -20.43
CA SER A 100 22.71 -11.36 -19.46
C SER A 100 23.97 -10.87 -18.72
N LYS A 101 24.93 -10.25 -19.42
CA LYS A 101 26.09 -9.60 -18.80
C LYS A 101 25.65 -8.48 -17.84
N ARG A 102 24.69 -7.65 -18.24
CA ARG A 102 24.15 -6.57 -17.39
C ARG A 102 23.49 -7.13 -16.13
N LYS A 103 22.66 -8.17 -16.27
CA LYS A 103 22.04 -8.87 -15.13
C LYS A 103 23.10 -9.46 -14.19
N TYR A 104 24.11 -10.12 -14.73
CA TYR A 104 25.21 -10.68 -13.95
C TYR A 104 25.97 -9.61 -13.15
N LEU A 105 26.31 -8.48 -13.79
CA LEU A 105 26.97 -7.35 -13.12
C LEU A 105 26.06 -6.70 -12.07
N GLU A 106 24.76 -6.58 -12.33
CA GLU A 106 23.79 -6.05 -11.38
C GLU A 106 23.64 -6.98 -10.16
N GLU A 107 23.62 -8.30 -10.35
CA GLU A 107 23.60 -9.30 -9.28
C GLU A 107 24.90 -9.29 -8.47
N GLY A 108 26.05 -9.19 -9.15
CA GLY A 108 27.36 -9.00 -8.50
C GLY A 108 27.37 -7.74 -7.64
N SER A 109 26.92 -6.61 -8.19
CA SER A 109 26.80 -5.35 -7.45
C SER A 109 25.85 -5.48 -6.25
N LYS A 110 24.69 -6.11 -6.42
CA LYS A 110 23.73 -6.35 -5.32
C LYS A 110 24.34 -7.21 -4.23
N ASN A 111 25.08 -8.26 -4.58
CA ASN A 111 25.74 -9.14 -3.61
C ASN A 111 26.86 -8.42 -2.86
N MET A 112 27.61 -7.54 -3.51
CA MET A 112 28.59 -6.69 -2.81
C MET A 112 27.90 -5.73 -1.83
N ILE A 113 26.82 -5.07 -2.26
CA ILE A 113 26.08 -4.09 -1.42
C ILE A 113 25.42 -4.76 -0.21
N LYS A 114 24.94 -6.01 -0.33
CA LYS A 114 24.35 -6.77 0.79
C LYS A 114 25.30 -6.87 1.98
N ASN A 115 26.60 -7.01 1.72
CA ASN A 115 27.62 -7.16 2.76
C ASN A 115 28.18 -5.83 3.26
N TRP A 116 27.72 -4.69 2.72
CA TRP A 116 28.19 -3.39 3.18
C TRP A 116 27.54 -3.03 4.51
N ASP A 117 28.34 -3.01 5.56
CA ASP A 117 27.90 -2.67 6.92
C ASP A 117 27.24 -1.29 7.02
N ASN A 118 27.65 -0.36 6.16
CA ASN A 118 27.16 1.01 6.14
C ASN A 118 25.95 1.22 5.21
N SER A 119 25.41 0.14 4.61
CA SER A 119 24.14 0.23 3.89
C SER A 119 23.02 0.62 4.86
N LEU A 120 22.12 1.52 4.44
CA LEU A 120 20.96 1.93 5.23
C LEU A 120 20.12 0.74 5.71
N GLU A 121 20.04 -0.32 4.90
CA GLU A 121 19.31 -1.55 5.26
C GLU A 121 19.99 -2.30 6.40
N ASN A 122 21.32 -2.44 6.35
CA ASN A 122 22.10 -3.08 7.41
C ASN A 122 22.13 -2.24 8.69
N ILE A 123 22.15 -0.91 8.59
CA ILE A 123 22.01 -0.01 9.74
C ILE A 123 20.63 -0.19 10.40
N ARG A 124 19.56 -0.33 9.61
CA ARG A 124 18.22 -0.61 10.14
C ARG A 124 18.16 -1.97 10.84
N LYS A 125 18.67 -3.03 10.20
CA LYS A 125 18.77 -4.37 10.80
C LYS A 125 19.55 -4.35 12.12
N ARG A 126 20.72 -3.71 12.16
CA ARG A 126 21.53 -3.57 13.38
C ARG A 126 20.79 -2.81 14.49
N LYS A 127 20.05 -1.74 14.16
CA LYS A 127 19.22 -1.01 15.13
C LYS A 127 18.06 -1.86 15.64
N GLU A 128 17.44 -2.68 14.79
CA GLU A 128 16.36 -3.60 15.16
C GLU A 128 16.87 -4.74 16.03
N GLU A 129 17.99 -5.38 15.68
CA GLU A 129 18.67 -6.39 16.48
C GLU A 129 19.09 -5.84 17.85
N ALA A 130 19.64 -4.62 17.90
CA ALA A 130 19.99 -3.98 19.17
C ALA A 130 18.76 -3.71 20.04
N ARG A 131 17.61 -3.34 19.44
CA ARG A 131 16.34 -3.20 20.17
C ARG A 131 15.85 -4.56 20.68
N PHE A 132 15.96 -5.59 19.86
CA PHE A 132 15.57 -6.95 20.23
C PHE A 132 16.39 -7.44 21.42
N ARG A 133 17.73 -7.34 21.36
CA ARG A 133 18.63 -7.72 22.48
C ARG A 133 18.33 -6.94 23.76
N ARG A 134 17.99 -5.65 23.67
CA ARG A 134 17.57 -4.86 24.86
C ARG A 134 16.27 -5.38 25.45
N LEU A 135 15.28 -5.69 24.61
CA LEU A 135 14.01 -6.24 25.09
C LEU A 135 14.18 -7.62 25.71
N GLU A 136 15.05 -8.45 25.14
CA GLU A 136 15.41 -9.77 25.67
C GLU A 136 16.11 -9.63 27.03
N GLY A 137 17.10 -8.75 27.16
CA GLY A 137 17.74 -8.44 28.44
C GLY A 137 16.76 -7.97 29.51
N ILE A 138 15.80 -7.10 29.17
CA ILE A 138 14.74 -6.66 30.10
C ILE A 138 13.84 -7.82 30.52
N LYS A 139 13.52 -8.76 29.62
CA LYS A 139 12.73 -9.96 29.95
C LYS A 139 13.50 -10.89 30.88
N GLU A 140 14.77 -11.14 30.59
CA GLU A 140 15.65 -11.94 31.44
C GLU A 140 15.78 -11.32 32.84
N ASP A 141 16.01 -10.02 32.94
CA ASP A 141 16.12 -9.33 34.23
C ASP A 141 14.81 -9.40 35.02
N ARG A 142 13.67 -9.23 34.36
CA ARG A 142 12.34 -9.40 34.98
C ARG A 142 12.16 -10.83 35.50
N MET A 143 12.60 -11.82 34.72
CA MET A 143 12.51 -13.23 35.10
C MET A 143 13.45 -13.56 36.28
N ARG A 144 14.69 -13.06 36.27
CA ARG A 144 15.62 -13.20 37.40
C ARG A 144 15.06 -12.60 38.69
N ARG A 145 14.51 -11.38 38.62
CA ARG A 145 13.87 -10.73 39.78
C ARG A 145 12.66 -11.52 40.28
N PHE A 146 11.88 -12.12 39.39
CA PHE A 146 10.75 -12.97 39.77
C PHE A 146 11.21 -14.21 40.53
N PHE A 147 12.29 -14.87 40.08
CA PHE A 147 12.85 -16.03 40.78
C PHE A 147 13.44 -15.64 42.15
N GLN A 148 14.15 -14.52 42.25
CA GLN A 148 14.64 -14.00 43.52
C GLN A 148 13.50 -13.73 44.51
N MET A 149 12.43 -13.04 44.08
CA MET A 149 11.26 -12.83 44.95
C MET A 149 10.59 -14.14 45.36
N ARG A 150 10.56 -15.15 44.48
CA ARG A 150 10.00 -16.47 44.80
C ARG A 150 10.84 -17.20 45.85
N GLU A 151 12.15 -17.10 45.75
CA GLU A 151 13.10 -17.65 46.71
C GLU A 151 12.97 -16.96 48.07
N GLU A 152 12.94 -15.63 48.11
CA GLU A 152 12.70 -14.84 49.33
C GLU A 152 11.35 -15.20 49.98
N GLN A 153 10.27 -15.33 49.19
CA GLN A 153 8.97 -15.75 49.71
C GLN A 153 8.99 -17.18 50.24
N ALA A 154 9.71 -18.09 49.60
CA ALA A 154 9.86 -19.46 50.08
C ALA A 154 10.63 -19.50 51.41
N GLU A 155 11.67 -18.67 51.56
CA GLU A 155 12.44 -18.54 52.78
C GLU A 155 11.59 -17.94 53.92
N ILE A 156 10.80 -16.89 53.66
CA ILE A 156 9.85 -16.33 54.64
C ILE A 156 8.84 -17.40 55.07
N ARG A 157 8.29 -18.19 54.14
CA ARG A 157 7.37 -19.29 54.46
C ARG A 157 8.05 -20.34 55.32
N LYS A 158 9.31 -20.71 55.01
CA LYS A 158 10.09 -21.67 55.79
C LYS A 158 10.31 -21.17 57.21
N GLN A 159 10.76 -19.93 57.38
CA GLN A 159 10.95 -19.30 58.69
C GLN A 159 9.63 -19.23 59.48
N TYR A 160 8.51 -18.93 58.83
CA TYR A 160 7.20 -18.93 59.47
C TYR A 160 6.79 -20.32 59.94
N VAL A 161 6.94 -21.35 59.09
CA VAL A 161 6.66 -22.74 59.45
C VAL A 161 7.55 -23.21 60.60
N GLU A 162 8.84 -22.84 60.62
CA GLU A 162 9.75 -23.14 61.71
C GLU A 162 9.34 -22.44 63.02
N LYS A 163 8.94 -21.17 62.96
CA LYS A 163 8.40 -20.44 64.13
C LYS A 163 7.14 -21.11 64.68
N VAL A 164 6.20 -21.47 63.82
CA VAL A 164 4.97 -22.17 64.21
C VAL A 164 5.29 -23.55 64.78
N LYS A 165 6.18 -24.33 64.15
CA LYS A 165 6.64 -25.62 64.67
C LYS A 165 7.28 -25.47 66.06
N LYS A 166 8.10 -24.43 66.26
CA LYS A 166 8.71 -24.13 67.56
C LYS A 166 7.65 -23.76 68.59
N GLN A 167 6.67 -22.92 68.26
CA GLN A 167 5.55 -22.59 69.14
C GLN A 167 4.74 -23.83 69.52
N MET A 168 4.31 -24.62 68.52
CA MET A 168 3.60 -25.87 68.75
C MET A 168 4.41 -26.84 69.61
N PHE A 169 5.71 -26.97 69.36
CA PHE A 169 6.58 -27.80 70.19
C PHE A 169 6.59 -27.31 71.64
N MET A 170 6.82 -26.01 71.88
CA MET A 170 6.84 -25.43 73.23
C MET A 170 5.48 -25.53 73.95
N GLU A 171 4.37 -25.56 73.20
CA GLU A 171 3.02 -25.74 73.73
C GLU A 171 2.66 -27.21 74.01
N THR A 172 3.25 -28.16 73.27
CA THR A 172 3.01 -29.60 73.48
C THR A 172 3.62 -30.11 74.80
N GLY A 173 2.84 -30.98 75.48
CA GLY A 173 3.00 -31.34 76.90
C GLY A 173 4.44 -31.59 77.36
N TRP A 174 5.20 -32.47 76.71
CA TRP A 174 6.56 -32.80 77.17
C TRP A 174 7.53 -31.60 77.19
N ALA A 175 7.50 -30.73 76.17
CA ALA A 175 8.38 -29.56 76.16
C ALA A 175 7.86 -28.46 77.08
N ARG A 176 6.54 -28.35 77.26
CA ARG A 176 5.92 -27.47 78.24
C ARG A 176 6.29 -27.87 79.67
N ASP A 177 6.32 -29.16 79.96
CA ASP A 177 6.68 -29.72 81.26
C ASP A 177 8.18 -29.57 81.54
N ILE A 178 9.03 -29.72 80.52
CA ILE A 178 10.46 -29.42 80.64
C ILE A 178 10.70 -27.93 80.85
N ASN A 179 10.02 -27.04 80.13
CA ASN A 179 10.14 -25.60 80.33
C ASN A 179 9.59 -25.16 81.69
N SER A 180 8.48 -25.73 82.14
CA SER A 180 7.95 -25.42 83.47
C SER A 180 8.91 -25.91 84.55
N GLY A 181 9.49 -27.10 84.39
CA GLY A 181 10.57 -27.60 85.24
C GLY A 181 11.82 -26.71 85.20
N TYR A 182 12.21 -26.22 84.02
CA TYR A 182 13.33 -25.28 83.85
C TYR A 182 13.05 -23.95 84.56
N VAL A 183 11.88 -23.34 84.36
CA VAL A 183 11.46 -22.10 85.05
C VAL A 183 11.41 -22.30 86.57
N LEU A 184 10.92 -23.46 87.04
CA LEU A 184 10.93 -23.80 88.47
C LEU A 184 12.36 -24.00 89.01
N SER A 185 13.28 -24.51 88.19
CA SER A 185 14.70 -24.65 88.58
C SER A 185 15.48 -23.33 88.51
N GLU A 186 15.14 -22.46 87.57
CA GLU A 186 15.72 -21.12 87.40
C GLU A 186 15.15 -20.14 88.44
N SER A 187 14.01 -20.49 89.07
CA SER A 187 13.50 -19.88 90.31
C SER A 187 14.40 -20.18 91.54
N HIS A 188 15.71 -20.35 91.33
CA HIS A 188 16.75 -20.21 92.36
C HIS A 188 16.68 -18.84 93.07
N GLU A 189 15.90 -17.88 92.56
CA GLU A 189 15.45 -16.71 93.32
C GLU A 189 14.85 -17.08 94.67
N GLY A 190 14.13 -18.21 94.81
CA GLY A 190 13.62 -18.66 96.11
C GLY A 190 14.72 -19.14 97.07
N GLU A 191 15.80 -19.73 96.57
CA GLU A 191 16.96 -20.10 97.39
C GLU A 191 17.76 -18.85 97.79
N VAL A 192 17.92 -17.91 96.87
CA VAL A 192 18.52 -16.59 97.13
C VAL A 192 17.66 -15.80 98.13
N GLU A 193 16.34 -15.80 98.00
CA GLU A 193 15.41 -15.18 98.95
C GLU A 193 15.44 -15.88 100.31
N MET A 194 15.56 -17.21 100.36
CA MET A 194 15.77 -17.92 101.61
C MET A 194 17.13 -17.60 102.24
N GLU A 195 18.18 -17.43 101.44
CA GLU A 195 19.49 -16.96 101.92
C GLU A 195 19.41 -15.52 102.44
N TYR A 196 18.75 -14.62 101.71
CA TYR A 196 18.47 -13.26 102.17
C TYR A 196 17.61 -13.25 103.44
N ALA A 197 16.57 -14.09 103.52
CA ALA A 197 15.74 -14.22 104.70
C ALA A 197 16.51 -14.81 105.89
N LYS A 198 17.45 -15.74 105.66
CA LYS A 198 18.39 -16.22 106.68
C LYS A 198 19.32 -15.10 107.14
N VAL A 199 19.88 -14.30 106.23
CA VAL A 199 20.72 -13.15 106.57
C VAL A 199 19.93 -12.09 107.35
N VAL A 200 18.69 -11.80 106.95
CA VAL A 200 17.78 -10.88 107.66
C VAL A 200 17.40 -11.44 109.02
N LYS A 201 17.12 -12.74 109.15
CA LYS A 201 16.87 -13.38 110.45
C LYS A 201 18.09 -13.34 111.34
N VAL A 202 19.29 -13.66 110.84
CA VAL A 202 20.53 -13.59 111.61
C VAL A 202 20.83 -12.15 112.03
N ASN A 203 20.55 -11.16 111.19
CA ASN A 203 20.69 -9.75 111.58
C ASN A 203 19.64 -9.31 112.60
N ALA A 204 18.38 -9.73 112.45
CA ALA A 204 17.33 -9.46 113.43
C ALA A 204 17.61 -10.17 114.76
N GLU A 205 18.13 -11.40 114.73
CA GLU A 205 18.59 -12.14 115.89
C GLU A 205 19.80 -11.46 116.53
N LYS A 206 20.74 -10.90 115.76
CA LYS A 206 21.83 -10.07 116.29
C LYS A 206 21.33 -8.76 116.91
N GLU A 207 20.36 -8.07 116.32
CA GLU A 207 19.76 -6.88 116.93
C GLU A 207 18.96 -7.22 118.19
N VAL A 208 18.26 -8.36 118.20
CA VAL A 208 17.57 -8.88 119.38
C VAL A 208 18.57 -9.36 120.42
N GLU A 209 19.72 -9.92 120.02
CA GLU A 209 20.78 -10.37 120.91
C GLU A 209 21.55 -9.19 121.48
N GLU A 210 21.85 -8.13 120.71
CA GLU A 210 22.39 -6.87 121.25
C GLU A 210 21.42 -6.23 122.25
N LYS A 211 20.11 -6.20 121.94
CA LYS A 211 19.08 -5.74 122.89
C LYS A 211 18.94 -6.69 124.08
N ALA A 212 19.08 -7.99 123.89
CA ALA A 212 19.01 -8.99 124.94
C ALA A 212 20.30 -9.07 125.76
N GLU A 213 21.43 -8.61 125.23
CA GLU A 213 22.73 -8.48 125.90
C GLU A 213 22.79 -7.16 126.67
N GLU A 214 22.14 -6.11 126.17
CA GLU A 214 21.81 -4.91 126.95
C GLU A 214 20.83 -5.24 128.11
N VAL A 215 19.85 -6.12 127.87
CA VAL A 215 18.96 -6.64 128.92
C VAL A 215 19.65 -7.69 129.82
N ARG A 216 20.58 -8.52 129.32
CA ARG A 216 21.36 -9.48 130.12
C ARG A 216 22.41 -8.77 130.97
N ARG A 217 23.03 -7.67 130.53
CA ARG A 217 23.80 -6.78 131.43
C ARG A 217 22.95 -6.18 132.55
N LEU A 218 21.63 -6.08 132.37
CA LEU A 218 20.66 -5.72 133.41
C LEU A 218 20.10 -6.93 134.20
N HIS A 219 20.34 -8.18 133.77
CA HIS A 219 19.77 -9.39 134.38
C HIS A 219 20.80 -10.43 134.90
N GLU A 220 22.08 -10.32 134.54
CA GLU A 220 23.19 -11.13 135.06
C GLU A 220 23.61 -10.71 136.50
N GLY A 221 22.85 -9.82 137.13
CA GLY A 221 22.77 -9.70 138.59
C GLY A 221 21.82 -10.72 139.25
N ARG A 222 21.11 -11.58 138.50
CA ARG A 222 20.14 -12.54 139.04
C ARG A 222 20.14 -13.89 138.29
N LYS A 223 20.78 -14.87 138.94
CA LYS A 223 20.49 -16.33 138.94
C LYS A 223 21.28 -17.21 137.98
N GLU A 224 22.46 -17.61 138.46
CA GLU A 224 22.86 -19.01 138.49
C GLU A 224 21.88 -19.79 139.39
N TYR A 225 21.06 -20.70 138.83
CA TYR A 225 20.55 -21.94 139.48
C TYR A 225 19.51 -22.62 138.56
N GLY A 226 19.92 -23.61 137.76
CA GLY A 226 18.97 -24.33 136.92
C GLY A 226 19.51 -25.48 136.07
N GLU A 227 20.72 -25.96 136.34
CA GLU A 227 21.37 -27.01 135.58
C GLU A 227 21.43 -28.30 136.42
N TYR A 228 20.31 -29.05 136.49
CA TYR A 228 20.34 -30.39 137.12
C TYR A 228 19.26 -31.41 136.71
N LEU A 229 18.31 -31.16 135.80
CA LEU A 229 17.20 -32.11 135.58
C LEU A 229 16.89 -32.42 134.12
N ARG A 230 17.86 -32.98 133.39
CA ARG A 230 17.55 -33.55 132.06
C ARG A 230 18.31 -34.82 131.66
N ASN A 231 18.76 -35.61 132.63
CA ASN A 231 19.27 -36.96 132.38
C ASN A 231 18.46 -37.99 133.19
N VAL A 232 17.93 -39.00 132.47
CA VAL A 232 17.52 -40.37 132.88
C VAL A 232 16.13 -40.72 132.30
N SER A 233 16.10 -41.49 131.21
CA SER A 233 15.24 -42.69 131.09
C SER A 233 15.49 -43.40 129.75
N SER A 234 16.11 -44.58 129.84
CA SER A 234 16.59 -45.45 128.76
C SER A 234 15.63 -46.62 128.44
N ASN A 235 15.67 -47.12 127.19
CA ASN A 235 15.65 -48.52 126.68
C ASN A 235 14.74 -49.63 127.29
N HIS A 236 14.05 -50.43 126.44
CA HIS A 236 14.38 -51.86 126.11
C HIS A 236 13.35 -52.56 125.17
N PRO A 237 13.76 -53.48 124.25
CA PRO A 237 12.90 -54.41 123.49
C PRO A 237 13.10 -55.90 123.90
N LEU A 238 12.18 -56.84 123.63
CA LEU A 238 12.47 -58.30 123.58
C LEU A 238 11.37 -59.17 122.89
N LYS A 239 11.84 -60.26 122.24
CA LYS A 239 11.17 -61.33 121.44
C LYS A 239 10.51 -62.43 122.30
N TYR A 240 9.55 -63.22 121.74
CA TYR A 240 9.46 -64.70 121.87
C TYR A 240 8.52 -65.37 120.84
N VAL A 241 8.80 -66.65 120.50
CA VAL A 241 8.33 -67.43 119.31
C VAL A 241 7.68 -68.78 119.71
N SER A 242 6.73 -69.26 118.88
CA SER A 242 6.36 -70.67 118.55
C SER A 242 5.32 -71.46 119.39
N LYS A 243 4.20 -71.83 118.74
CA LYS A 243 3.68 -73.21 118.54
C LYS A 243 2.29 -73.19 117.85
N LYS A 244 2.19 -73.59 116.57
CA LYS A 244 0.99 -74.14 115.87
C LYS A 244 1.28 -74.35 114.37
N ASN A 245 1.87 -75.49 113.98
CA ASN A 245 2.36 -75.73 112.60
C ASN A 245 1.81 -76.96 111.85
N TYR A 246 0.57 -77.42 112.13
CA TYR A 246 -0.08 -78.44 111.30
C TYR A 246 -1.47 -78.06 110.76
N ARG A 247 -2.17 -77.11 111.41
CA ARG A 247 -3.42 -76.53 110.89
C ARG A 247 -3.21 -75.35 109.94
N THR A 248 -2.05 -74.71 109.98
CA THR A 248 -1.66 -73.59 109.12
C THR A 248 -1.26 -74.05 107.72
N SER A 249 -0.68 -75.24 107.54
CA SER A 249 -0.27 -75.72 106.20
C SER A 249 -1.47 -76.07 105.29
N LYS A 250 -2.53 -76.69 105.83
CA LYS A 250 -3.78 -76.95 105.08
C LYS A 250 -4.52 -75.66 104.72
N LYS A 251 -4.60 -74.72 105.68
CA LYS A 251 -5.15 -73.37 105.43
C LYS A 251 -4.31 -72.59 104.42
N VAL A 252 -2.98 -72.72 104.44
CA VAL A 252 -2.09 -72.07 103.47
C VAL A 252 -2.34 -72.62 102.07
N LYS A 253 -2.47 -73.95 101.90
CA LYS A 253 -2.82 -74.54 100.59
C LYS A 253 -4.21 -74.15 100.10
N GLU A 254 -5.22 -74.13 100.96
CA GLU A 254 -6.57 -73.65 100.60
C GLU A 254 -6.56 -72.15 100.26
N THR A 255 -5.83 -71.31 101.01
CA THR A 255 -5.67 -69.89 100.69
C THR A 255 -4.85 -69.68 99.42
N GLN A 256 -3.92 -70.57 99.10
CA GLN A 256 -3.12 -70.49 97.89
C GLN A 256 -3.96 -70.88 96.67
N MET A 257 -4.76 -71.94 96.76
CA MET A 257 -5.72 -72.29 95.71
C MET A 257 -6.80 -71.21 95.52
N MET A 258 -7.27 -70.58 96.61
CA MET A 258 -8.20 -69.44 96.49
C MET A 258 -7.52 -68.21 95.89
N LYS A 259 -6.26 -67.93 96.22
CA LYS A 259 -5.49 -66.85 95.60
C LYS A 259 -5.25 -67.10 94.12
N GLU A 260 -4.80 -68.29 93.75
CA GLU A 260 -4.61 -68.68 92.35
C GLU A 260 -5.93 -68.65 91.56
N ALA A 261 -7.04 -69.06 92.17
CA ALA A 261 -8.37 -68.92 91.56
C ALA A 261 -8.79 -67.44 91.38
N LEU A 262 -8.53 -66.58 92.36
CA LEU A 262 -8.78 -65.14 92.26
C LEU A 262 -7.89 -64.46 91.23
N ASP A 263 -6.61 -64.83 91.16
CA ASP A 263 -5.65 -64.32 90.18
C ASP A 263 -6.05 -64.77 88.77
N ASN A 264 -6.51 -66.01 88.59
CA ASN A 264 -7.06 -66.47 87.32
C ASN A 264 -8.34 -65.72 86.92
N ILE A 265 -9.24 -65.45 87.87
CA ILE A 265 -10.43 -64.62 87.63
C ILE A 265 -10.03 -63.18 87.25
N MET A 266 -9.02 -62.62 87.90
CA MET A 266 -8.50 -61.29 87.58
C MET A 266 -7.83 -61.26 86.19
N ALA A 267 -7.02 -62.27 85.86
CA ALA A 267 -6.37 -62.39 84.55
C ALA A 267 -7.39 -62.51 83.42
N VAL A 268 -8.50 -63.24 83.61
CA VAL A 268 -9.60 -63.31 82.64
C VAL A 268 -10.26 -61.94 82.46
N LYS A 269 -10.55 -61.23 83.56
CA LYS A 269 -11.11 -59.87 83.50
C LYS A 269 -10.17 -58.87 82.81
N GLU A 270 -8.86 -58.98 83.08
CA GLU A 270 -7.84 -58.15 82.43
C GLU A 270 -7.76 -58.45 80.93
N MET A 271 -7.82 -59.72 80.54
CA MET A 271 -7.85 -60.13 79.13
C MET A 271 -9.12 -59.65 78.41
N GLU A 272 -10.29 -59.72 79.05
CA GLU A 272 -11.54 -59.16 78.52
C GLU A 272 -11.46 -57.63 78.35
N PHE A 273 -10.87 -56.94 79.32
CA PHE A 273 -10.65 -55.49 79.26
C PHE A 273 -9.69 -55.10 78.12
N LEU A 274 -8.59 -55.84 77.95
CA LEU A 274 -7.64 -55.62 76.85
C LEU A 274 -8.30 -55.87 75.48
N LYS A 275 -9.12 -56.92 75.34
CA LYS A 275 -9.89 -57.18 74.11
C LYS A 275 -10.84 -56.02 73.79
N LYS A 276 -11.58 -55.51 74.78
CA LYS A 276 -12.45 -54.33 74.60
C LYS A 276 -11.66 -53.10 74.18
N LYS A 277 -10.51 -52.81 74.81
CA LYS A 277 -9.64 -51.70 74.40
C LYS A 277 -9.11 -51.86 72.97
N GLN A 278 -8.72 -53.07 72.56
CA GLN A 278 -8.28 -53.33 71.19
C GLN A 278 -9.43 -53.14 70.17
N GLU A 279 -10.65 -53.54 70.52
CA GLU A 279 -11.83 -53.31 69.67
C GLU A 279 -12.16 -51.82 69.55
N GLU A 280 -12.10 -51.07 70.66
CA GLU A 280 -12.28 -49.61 70.66
C GLU A 280 -11.21 -48.89 69.82
N GLN A 281 -9.94 -49.29 69.93
CA GLN A 281 -8.86 -48.76 69.08
C GLN A 281 -9.10 -49.05 67.59
N LYS A 282 -9.46 -50.29 67.24
CA LYS A 282 -9.81 -50.65 65.85
C LYS A 282 -11.02 -49.85 65.33
N LEU A 283 -11.98 -49.54 66.19
CA LEU A 283 -13.13 -48.72 65.82
C LEU A 283 -12.73 -47.26 65.57
N LEU A 284 -11.87 -46.70 66.42
CA LEU A 284 -11.30 -45.36 66.25
C LEU A 284 -10.49 -45.24 64.96
N GLU A 285 -9.58 -46.18 64.70
CA GLU A 285 -8.80 -46.26 63.46
C GLU A 285 -9.71 -46.33 62.22
N LYS A 286 -10.77 -47.16 62.27
CA LYS A 286 -11.76 -47.22 61.17
C LYS A 286 -12.49 -45.90 60.97
N MET A 287 -12.81 -45.16 62.04
CA MET A 287 -13.46 -43.85 61.93
C MET A 287 -12.51 -42.78 61.37
N GLU A 288 -11.25 -42.80 61.76
CA GLU A 288 -10.22 -41.90 61.22
C GLU A 288 -9.97 -42.15 59.74
N MET A 289 -9.81 -43.42 59.35
CA MET A 289 -9.68 -43.81 57.94
C MET A 289 -10.90 -43.40 57.09
N LYS A 290 -12.12 -43.46 57.65
CA LYS A 290 -13.32 -42.95 56.96
C LYS A 290 -13.27 -41.43 56.78
N LYS A 291 -12.89 -40.68 57.81
CA LYS A 291 -12.76 -39.22 57.73
C LYS A 291 -11.72 -38.80 56.70
N ASP A 292 -10.58 -39.48 56.65
CA ASP A 292 -9.52 -39.17 55.70
C ASP A 292 -9.91 -39.55 54.26
N LYS A 293 -10.63 -40.67 54.08
CA LYS A 293 -11.23 -41.01 52.79
C LYS A 293 -12.24 -39.95 52.33
N GLU A 294 -13.09 -39.44 53.23
CA GLU A 294 -14.04 -38.37 52.91
C GLU A 294 -13.34 -37.06 52.55
N LYS A 295 -12.29 -36.66 53.29
CA LYS A 295 -11.48 -35.49 52.94
C LYS A 295 -10.82 -35.65 51.57
N TYR A 296 -10.28 -36.83 51.29
CA TYR A 296 -9.68 -37.13 49.99
C TYR A 296 -10.72 -37.01 48.86
N LEU A 297 -11.91 -37.59 49.03
CA LEU A 297 -12.98 -37.48 48.04
C LEU A 297 -13.40 -36.03 47.79
N LYS A 298 -13.56 -35.21 48.85
CA LYS A 298 -13.84 -33.78 48.71
C LYS A 298 -12.75 -33.04 47.95
N SER A 299 -11.48 -33.31 48.26
CA SER A 299 -10.35 -32.70 47.53
C SER A 299 -10.32 -33.08 46.04
N VAL A 300 -10.71 -34.31 45.71
CA VAL A 300 -10.82 -34.76 44.32
C VAL A 300 -12.00 -34.09 43.60
N GLU A 301 -13.13 -33.89 44.27
CA GLU A 301 -14.27 -33.14 43.71
C GLU A 301 -13.94 -31.66 43.48
N GLU A 302 -13.27 -31.02 44.44
CA GLU A 302 -12.79 -29.64 44.29
C GLU A 302 -11.82 -29.52 43.11
N PHE A 303 -10.89 -30.47 42.96
CA PHE A 303 -9.97 -30.50 41.83
C PHE A 303 -10.68 -30.69 40.48
N LYS A 304 -11.68 -31.58 40.41
CA LYS A 304 -12.50 -31.74 39.20
C LYS A 304 -13.27 -30.46 38.86
N ASN A 305 -13.82 -29.78 39.86
CA ASN A 305 -14.52 -28.52 39.64
C ASN A 305 -13.58 -27.41 39.17
N GLN A 306 -12.34 -27.38 39.65
CA GLN A 306 -11.29 -26.47 39.15
C GLN A 306 -10.98 -26.76 37.68
N ILE A 307 -10.76 -28.01 37.29
CA ILE A 307 -10.53 -28.39 35.88
C ILE A 307 -11.70 -27.94 35.00
N ILE A 308 -12.94 -28.17 35.42
CA ILE A 308 -14.13 -27.76 34.66
C ILE A 308 -14.20 -26.23 34.52
N GLN A 309 -13.77 -25.47 35.54
CA GLN A 309 -13.68 -24.01 35.45
C GLN A 309 -12.58 -23.57 34.49
N GLU A 310 -11.38 -24.16 34.58
CA GLU A 310 -10.27 -23.88 33.68
C GLU A 310 -10.61 -24.21 32.22
N GLU A 311 -11.29 -25.34 31.96
CA GLU A 311 -11.76 -25.71 30.62
C GLU A 311 -12.75 -24.68 30.06
N LYS A 312 -13.70 -24.20 30.88
CA LYS A 312 -14.63 -23.14 30.49
C LYS A 312 -13.93 -21.82 30.19
N GLU A 313 -12.94 -21.44 31.01
CA GLU A 313 -12.14 -20.24 30.77
C GLU A 313 -11.35 -20.34 29.46
N VAL A 314 -10.81 -21.53 29.15
CA VAL A 314 -10.12 -21.78 27.87
C VAL A 314 -11.10 -21.67 26.70
N ASP A 315 -12.30 -22.24 26.80
CA ASP A 315 -13.34 -22.14 25.77
C ASP A 315 -13.79 -20.69 25.54
N ASP A 316 -13.96 -19.91 26.60
CA ASP A 316 -14.28 -18.48 26.51
C ASP A 316 -13.16 -17.69 25.82
N VAL A 317 -11.90 -17.97 26.14
CA VAL A 317 -10.73 -17.36 25.48
C VAL A 317 -10.68 -17.74 24.00
N LEU A 318 -10.97 -18.99 23.65
CA LEU A 318 -11.04 -19.45 22.26
C LEU A 318 -12.18 -18.75 21.50
N ALA A 319 -13.35 -18.58 22.12
CA ALA A 319 -14.48 -17.86 21.52
C ALA A 319 -14.11 -16.38 21.24
N ILE A 320 -13.51 -15.69 22.20
CA ILE A 320 -13.03 -14.31 22.03
C ILE A 320 -11.99 -14.23 20.91
N TYR A 321 -11.08 -15.21 20.83
CA TYR A 321 -10.08 -15.25 19.77
C TYR A 321 -10.69 -15.44 18.38
N GLN A 322 -11.66 -16.35 18.24
CA GLN A 322 -12.40 -16.56 16.99
C GLN A 322 -13.20 -15.31 16.57
N GLU A 323 -13.86 -14.64 17.52
CA GLU A 323 -14.54 -13.37 17.27
C GLU A 323 -13.56 -12.28 16.81
N SER A 324 -12.39 -12.20 17.43
CA SER A 324 -11.34 -11.26 17.03
C SER A 324 -10.81 -11.56 15.62
N GLN A 325 -10.62 -12.84 15.27
CA GLN A 325 -10.21 -13.24 13.93
C GLN A 325 -11.24 -12.88 12.87
N THR A 326 -12.53 -13.17 13.12
CA THR A 326 -13.61 -12.83 12.19
C THR A 326 -13.73 -11.32 12.00
N ARG A 327 -13.64 -10.53 13.09
CA ARG A 327 -13.60 -9.07 13.03
C ARG A 327 -12.42 -8.55 12.21
N ASN A 328 -11.22 -9.10 12.41
CA ASN A 328 -10.04 -8.71 11.65
C ASN A 328 -10.17 -9.05 10.16
N ARG A 329 -10.73 -10.22 9.84
CA ARG A 329 -11.01 -10.62 8.46
C ARG A 329 -11.98 -9.66 7.78
N LEU A 330 -13.09 -9.31 8.44
CA LEU A 330 -14.06 -8.32 7.93
C LEU A 330 -13.42 -6.94 7.73
N LEU A 331 -12.52 -6.52 8.63
CA LEU A 331 -11.78 -5.27 8.47
C LEU A 331 -10.82 -5.30 7.28
N GLU A 332 -10.15 -6.43 7.03
CA GLU A 332 -9.31 -6.60 5.84
C GLU A 332 -10.13 -6.59 4.56
N GLU A 333 -11.25 -7.28 4.51
CA GLU A 333 -12.17 -7.28 3.36
C GLU A 333 -12.69 -5.87 3.09
N THR A 334 -13.07 -5.13 4.14
CA THR A 334 -13.47 -3.71 4.04
C THR A 334 -12.33 -2.84 3.50
N LYS A 335 -11.09 -3.02 3.97
CA LYS A 335 -9.92 -2.28 3.47
C LYS A 335 -9.64 -2.61 2.01
N ARG A 336 -9.70 -3.89 1.62
CA ARG A 336 -9.55 -4.33 0.23
C ARG A 336 -10.62 -3.71 -0.66
N GLY A 337 -11.88 -3.69 -0.20
CA GLY A 337 -12.99 -3.01 -0.86
C GLY A 337 -12.72 -1.53 -1.09
N ARG A 338 -12.28 -0.79 -0.05
CA ARG A 338 -11.93 0.64 -0.18
C ARG A 338 -10.79 0.89 -1.18
N VAL A 339 -9.76 0.04 -1.20
CA VAL A 339 -8.66 0.14 -2.17
C VAL A 339 -9.15 -0.11 -3.60
N LEU A 340 -10.06 -1.07 -3.79
CA LEU A 340 -10.66 -1.33 -5.11
C LEU A 340 -11.53 -0.16 -5.57
N ILE A 341 -12.35 0.41 -4.69
CA ILE A 341 -13.16 1.61 -4.98
C ILE A 341 -12.24 2.78 -5.38
N GLN A 342 -11.18 3.06 -4.63
CA GLN A 342 -10.22 4.12 -4.98
C GLN A 342 -9.52 3.88 -6.32
N LYS A 343 -9.17 2.62 -6.63
CA LYS A 343 -8.61 2.27 -7.96
C LYS A 343 -9.64 2.52 -9.07
N PHE A 344 -10.90 2.17 -8.82
CA PHE A 344 -11.98 2.39 -9.77
C PHE A 344 -12.27 3.89 -9.99
N GLU A 345 -12.30 4.69 -8.92
CA GLU A 345 -12.43 6.15 -8.99
C GLU A 345 -11.29 6.78 -9.79
N LYS A 346 -10.03 6.36 -9.53
CA LYS A 346 -8.87 6.82 -10.32
C LYS A 346 -8.97 6.43 -11.79
N ASN A 347 -9.47 5.24 -12.09
CA ASN A 347 -9.69 4.79 -13.47
C ASN A 347 -10.79 5.58 -14.15
N ILE A 348 -11.94 5.82 -13.48
CA ILE A 348 -13.01 6.68 -14.00
C ILE A 348 -12.48 8.09 -14.25
N PHE A 349 -11.77 8.67 -13.29
CA PHE A 349 -11.20 10.01 -13.40
C PHE A 349 -10.22 10.09 -14.59
N SER A 350 -9.36 9.09 -14.76
CA SER A 350 -8.45 8.99 -15.91
C SER A 350 -9.20 8.91 -17.26
N ILE A 351 -10.28 8.12 -17.32
CA ILE A 351 -11.13 8.02 -18.53
C ILE A 351 -11.82 9.37 -18.82
N MET A 352 -12.38 10.01 -17.78
CA MET A 352 -13.04 11.32 -17.93
C MET A 352 -12.04 12.39 -18.38
N TYR A 353 -10.84 12.41 -17.78
CA TYR A 353 -9.78 13.34 -18.15
C TYR A 353 -9.32 13.15 -19.61
N ARG A 354 -9.16 11.90 -20.07
CA ARG A 354 -8.86 11.62 -21.48
C ARG A 354 -9.97 12.10 -22.42
N ARG A 355 -11.24 11.87 -22.06
CA ARG A 355 -12.38 12.36 -22.84
C ARG A 355 -12.43 13.89 -22.88
N TYR A 356 -12.16 14.54 -21.76
CA TYR A 356 -12.09 16.00 -21.67
C TYR A 356 -10.97 16.58 -22.54
N ILE A 357 -9.77 15.99 -22.52
CA ILE A 357 -8.67 16.38 -23.41
C ILE A 357 -9.07 16.23 -24.88
N ILE A 358 -9.65 15.10 -25.27
CA ILE A 358 -10.13 14.89 -26.65
C ILE A 358 -11.17 15.93 -27.04
N PHE A 359 -12.07 16.30 -26.12
CA PHE A 359 -13.05 17.34 -26.34
C PHE A 359 -12.39 18.71 -26.60
N ILE A 360 -11.40 19.11 -25.79
CA ILE A 360 -10.64 20.35 -25.99
C ILE A 360 -9.96 20.35 -27.37
N PHE A 361 -9.27 19.27 -27.75
CA PHE A 361 -8.63 19.19 -29.06
C PHE A 361 -9.62 19.30 -30.22
N LYS A 362 -10.81 18.69 -30.09
CA LYS A 362 -11.88 18.84 -31.08
C LYS A 362 -12.37 20.28 -31.19
N GLN A 363 -12.56 20.98 -30.07
CA GLN A 363 -12.96 22.39 -30.08
C GLN A 363 -11.86 23.28 -30.71
N ALA A 364 -10.60 23.06 -30.36
CA ALA A 364 -9.47 23.77 -30.96
C ALA A 364 -9.39 23.54 -32.49
N ALA A 365 -9.61 22.30 -32.96
CA ALA A 365 -9.65 22.00 -34.38
C ALA A 365 -10.82 22.68 -35.11
N ILE A 366 -11.99 22.78 -34.47
CA ILE A 366 -13.14 23.50 -35.01
C ILE A 366 -12.82 25.00 -35.13
N ILE A 367 -12.20 25.60 -34.10
CA ILE A 367 -11.80 27.02 -34.10
C ILE A 367 -10.77 27.27 -35.21
N ALA A 368 -9.71 26.47 -35.29
CA ALA A 368 -8.69 26.60 -36.33
C ALA A 368 -9.28 26.46 -37.74
N ARG A 369 -10.25 25.56 -37.94
CA ARG A 369 -10.95 25.43 -39.22
C ARG A 369 -11.77 26.68 -39.56
N ARG A 370 -12.43 27.29 -38.57
CA ARG A 370 -13.18 28.55 -38.76
C ARG A 370 -12.24 29.70 -39.11
N GLU A 371 -11.10 29.82 -38.45
CA GLU A 371 -10.08 30.82 -38.77
C GLU A 371 -9.52 30.64 -40.18
N LEU A 372 -9.27 29.40 -40.60
CA LEU A 372 -8.81 29.11 -41.96
C LEU A 372 -9.86 29.50 -43.00
N ILE A 373 -11.14 29.15 -42.77
CA ILE A 373 -12.24 29.54 -43.65
C ILE A 373 -12.34 31.07 -43.71
N ALA A 374 -12.27 31.77 -42.58
CA ALA A 374 -12.28 33.23 -42.56
C ALA A 374 -11.12 33.82 -43.37
N LYS A 375 -9.90 33.29 -43.23
CA LYS A 375 -8.74 33.71 -44.05
C LYS A 375 -8.96 33.46 -45.54
N MET A 376 -9.56 32.34 -45.92
CA MET A 376 -9.88 32.03 -47.32
C MET A 376 -10.93 32.99 -47.87
N VAL A 377 -11.98 33.31 -47.11
CA VAL A 377 -13.01 34.29 -47.50
C VAL A 377 -12.40 35.68 -47.67
N MET A 378 -11.60 36.15 -46.71
CA MET A 378 -10.92 37.44 -46.82
C MET A 378 -9.97 37.47 -48.03
N ALA A 379 -9.24 36.39 -48.31
CA ALA A 379 -8.36 36.31 -49.47
C ALA A 379 -9.13 36.30 -50.80
N GLU A 380 -10.31 35.68 -50.84
CA GLU A 380 -11.21 35.70 -51.99
C GLU A 380 -11.81 37.11 -52.20
N GLU A 381 -12.19 37.79 -51.12
CA GLU A 381 -12.65 39.18 -51.17
C GLU A 381 -11.56 40.14 -51.65
N THR A 382 -10.32 39.99 -51.18
CA THR A 382 -9.19 40.78 -51.69
C THR A 382 -8.91 40.49 -53.16
N ALA A 383 -8.95 39.22 -53.57
CA ALA A 383 -8.78 38.85 -54.98
C ALA A 383 -9.90 39.43 -55.86
N ARG A 384 -11.16 39.43 -55.38
CA ARG A 384 -12.28 40.08 -56.08
C ARG A 384 -12.07 41.58 -56.18
N ALA A 385 -11.67 42.25 -55.09
CA ALA A 385 -11.38 43.67 -55.10
C ALA A 385 -10.25 44.03 -56.08
N GLU A 386 -9.16 43.25 -56.10
CA GLU A 386 -8.07 43.41 -57.07
C GLU A 386 -8.57 43.21 -58.52
N THR A 387 -9.43 42.22 -58.77
CA THR A 387 -10.00 42.04 -60.13
C THR A 387 -10.94 43.18 -60.53
N GLU A 388 -11.72 43.73 -59.60
CA GLU A 388 -12.58 44.89 -59.85
C GLU A 388 -11.75 46.14 -60.12
N GLU A 389 -10.68 46.38 -59.35
CA GLU A 389 -9.74 47.49 -59.55
C GLU A 389 -9.04 47.37 -60.91
N ASN A 390 -8.53 46.19 -61.26
CA ASN A 390 -7.93 45.93 -62.58
C ASN A 390 -8.95 46.15 -63.73
N CYS A 391 -10.22 45.79 -63.51
CA CYS A 391 -11.28 46.01 -64.50
C CYS A 391 -11.61 47.51 -64.65
N LEU A 392 -11.66 48.25 -63.54
CA LEU A 392 -11.85 49.70 -63.54
C LEU A 392 -10.67 50.42 -64.19
N GLU A 393 -9.43 50.03 -63.89
CA GLU A 393 -8.23 50.60 -64.50
C GLU A 393 -8.18 50.35 -66.01
N SER A 394 -8.57 49.15 -66.45
CA SER A 394 -8.74 48.81 -67.87
C SER A 394 -9.83 49.67 -68.53
N CYS A 395 -10.99 49.86 -67.88
CA CYS A 395 -12.06 50.73 -68.36
C CYS A 395 -11.63 52.20 -68.45
N TYR A 396 -10.88 52.70 -67.45
CA TYR A 396 -10.36 54.08 -67.40
C TYR A 396 -9.30 54.31 -68.49
N SER A 397 -8.42 53.33 -68.70
CA SER A 397 -7.44 53.35 -69.79
C SER A 397 -8.12 53.36 -71.16
N ARG A 398 -9.21 52.62 -71.32
CA ARG A 398 -9.97 52.56 -72.57
C ARG A 398 -10.70 53.88 -72.89
N THR A 399 -11.29 54.52 -71.89
CA THR A 399 -11.92 55.85 -72.05
C THR A 399 -10.88 56.93 -72.36
N ARG A 400 -9.72 56.89 -71.69
CA ARG A 400 -8.61 57.80 -72.00
C ARG A 400 -8.09 57.65 -73.44
N CYS A 401 -8.00 56.42 -73.96
CA CYS A 401 -7.66 56.19 -75.37
C CYS A 401 -8.72 56.74 -76.33
N GLN A 402 -10.02 56.61 -75.99
CA GLN A 402 -11.10 57.17 -76.82
C GLN A 402 -11.04 58.70 -76.86
N ASP A 403 -10.79 59.35 -75.73
CA ASP A 403 -10.63 60.82 -75.66
C ASP A 403 -9.43 61.32 -76.48
N GLU A 404 -8.33 60.56 -76.51
CA GLU A 404 -7.16 60.87 -77.34
C GLU A 404 -7.43 60.65 -78.84
N ASP A 405 -8.14 59.58 -79.20
CA ASP A 405 -8.52 59.29 -80.59
C ASP A 405 -9.54 60.31 -81.13
N ASP A 406 -10.49 60.75 -80.30
CA ASP A 406 -11.46 61.78 -80.69
C ASP A 406 -10.79 63.15 -80.88
N LYS A 407 -9.78 63.49 -80.07
CA LYS A 407 -8.93 64.67 -80.30
C LYS A 407 -8.16 64.60 -81.61
N ARG A 408 -7.63 63.43 -81.98
CA ARG A 408 -6.95 63.24 -83.29
C ARG A 408 -7.92 63.45 -84.45
N ARG A 409 -9.14 62.90 -84.36
CA ARG A 409 -10.18 63.06 -85.39
C ARG A 409 -10.65 64.50 -85.55
N LEU A 410 -10.69 65.28 -84.47
CA LEU A 410 -10.97 66.72 -84.53
C LEU A 410 -9.85 67.48 -85.26
N SER A 411 -8.59 67.17 -84.95
CA SER A 411 -7.44 67.80 -85.61
C SER A 411 -7.34 67.44 -87.11
N GLU A 412 -7.67 66.22 -87.51
CA GLU A 412 -7.72 65.81 -88.92
C GLU A 412 -8.79 66.59 -89.70
N LYS A 413 -9.98 66.78 -89.12
CA LYS A 413 -11.04 67.58 -89.73
C LYS A 413 -10.63 69.05 -89.93
N GLU A 414 -9.92 69.63 -88.97
CA GLU A 414 -9.43 71.01 -89.07
C GLU A 414 -8.39 71.17 -90.20
N MET A 415 -7.55 70.15 -90.45
CA MET A 415 -6.58 70.17 -91.55
C MET A 415 -7.25 70.06 -92.93
N ASP A 416 -8.25 69.18 -93.08
CA ASP A 416 -9.00 69.03 -94.33
C ASP A 416 -9.81 70.29 -94.70
N ASP A 417 -10.37 70.99 -93.71
CA ASP A 417 -11.07 72.28 -93.90
C ASP A 417 -10.13 73.43 -94.31
N CYS A 418 -8.84 73.31 -93.98
CA CYS A 418 -7.82 74.27 -94.38
C CYS A 418 -7.35 74.04 -95.83
N LEU A 419 -7.18 72.77 -96.22
CA LEU A 419 -6.75 72.38 -97.57
C LEU A 419 -7.84 72.65 -98.63
N SER A 420 -9.11 72.54 -98.28
CA SER A 420 -10.24 72.80 -99.19
C SER A 420 -10.45 74.28 -99.54
N LYS A 421 -9.81 75.22 -98.83
CA LYS A 421 -9.93 76.68 -99.09
C LYS A 421 -8.87 77.25 -100.04
N ILE A 422 -7.88 76.46 -100.45
CA ILE A 422 -6.82 76.91 -101.37
C ILE A 422 -7.30 76.69 -102.81
N SER A 423 -7.76 77.76 -103.45
CA SER A 423 -8.14 77.79 -104.87
C SER A 423 -6.90 77.97 -105.76
N PHE A 424 -6.55 76.94 -106.55
CA PHE A 424 -5.42 76.95 -107.48
C PHE A 424 -5.75 77.55 -108.86
N ALA A 425 -6.96 78.12 -109.04
CA ALA A 425 -7.46 78.57 -110.33
C ALA A 425 -6.53 79.57 -111.06
N GLY A 426 -5.78 80.40 -110.32
CA GLY A 426 -4.82 81.35 -110.90
C GLY A 426 -3.48 80.74 -111.34
N VAL A 427 -3.08 79.61 -110.75
CA VAL A 427 -1.83 78.90 -111.10
C VAL A 427 -2.07 78.01 -112.31
N ASP A 428 -3.25 77.38 -112.37
CA ASP A 428 -3.64 76.50 -113.47
C ASP A 428 -3.74 77.26 -114.81
N ALA A 429 -4.24 78.51 -114.79
CA ALA A 429 -4.30 79.35 -115.99
C ALA A 429 -2.91 79.61 -116.59
N LYS A 430 -1.92 79.94 -115.76
CA LYS A 430 -0.53 80.16 -116.20
C LYS A 430 0.11 78.88 -116.72
N PHE A 431 -0.21 77.74 -116.13
CA PHE A 431 0.27 76.44 -116.60
C PHE A 431 -0.26 76.13 -118.01
N PHE A 432 -1.54 76.38 -118.28
CA PHE A 432 -2.12 76.16 -119.61
C PHE A 432 -1.62 77.15 -120.66
N GLU A 433 -1.47 78.44 -120.32
CA GLU A 433 -0.86 79.42 -121.23
C GLU A 433 0.54 78.99 -121.67
N TYR A 434 1.38 78.56 -120.72
CA TYR A 434 2.71 78.07 -121.03
C TYR A 434 2.67 76.77 -121.85
N ALA A 435 1.75 75.86 -121.54
CA ALA A 435 1.61 74.61 -122.29
C ALA A 435 1.19 74.87 -123.75
N ASP A 436 0.29 75.84 -123.99
CA ASP A 436 -0.11 76.27 -125.33
C ASP A 436 1.06 76.93 -126.08
N GLU A 437 1.86 77.77 -125.41
CA GLU A 437 3.07 78.37 -125.99
C GLU A 437 4.09 77.30 -126.43
N VAL A 438 4.34 76.29 -125.60
CA VAL A 438 5.24 75.18 -125.93
C VAL A 438 4.69 74.33 -127.08
N MET A 439 3.38 74.11 -127.15
CA MET A 439 2.75 73.40 -128.27
C MET A 439 2.89 74.16 -129.59
N GLU A 440 2.73 75.50 -129.59
CA GLU A 440 2.95 76.31 -130.80
C GLU A 440 4.40 76.24 -131.29
N LEU A 441 5.36 76.31 -130.37
CA LEU A 441 6.79 76.18 -130.70
C LEU A 441 7.14 74.80 -131.27
N ALA A 442 6.52 73.74 -130.74
CA ALA A 442 6.69 72.38 -131.26
C ALA A 442 6.12 72.22 -132.68
N LYS A 443 4.93 72.79 -132.95
CA LYS A 443 4.30 72.80 -134.29
C LYS A 443 5.14 73.55 -135.32
N LYS A 444 5.66 74.74 -134.97
CA LYS A 444 6.56 75.52 -135.86
C LYS A 444 7.83 74.77 -136.25
N LYS A 445 8.30 73.85 -135.40
CA LYS A 445 9.50 73.01 -135.66
C LYS A 445 9.18 71.66 -136.29
N GLY A 446 7.92 71.39 -136.66
CA GLY A 446 7.49 70.10 -137.23
C GLY A 446 7.60 68.92 -136.26
N ARG A 447 7.60 69.17 -134.94
CA ARG A 447 7.66 68.12 -133.91
C ARG A 447 6.24 67.72 -133.49
N SER A 448 6.05 66.45 -133.14
CA SER A 448 4.77 65.93 -132.61
C SER A 448 4.40 66.59 -131.29
N THR A 449 3.18 67.14 -131.18
CA THR A 449 2.63 67.72 -129.94
C THR A 449 1.88 66.72 -129.06
N TYR A 450 1.68 65.49 -129.54
CA TYR A 450 0.85 64.48 -128.89
C TYR A 450 1.19 64.19 -127.41
N PRO A 451 2.46 64.08 -126.99
CA PRO A 451 2.78 63.83 -125.57
C PRO A 451 2.37 64.98 -124.65
N ILE A 452 2.48 66.22 -125.12
CA ILE A 452 2.13 67.41 -124.35
C ILE A 452 0.61 67.50 -124.21
N GLU A 453 -0.13 67.24 -125.30
CA GLU A 453 -1.59 67.17 -125.30
C GLU A 453 -2.13 66.11 -124.33
N MET A 454 -1.48 64.93 -124.25
CA MET A 454 -1.85 63.88 -123.31
C MET A 454 -1.66 64.29 -121.85
N VAL A 455 -0.55 64.95 -121.52
CA VAL A 455 -0.30 65.45 -120.16
C VAL A 455 -1.31 66.53 -119.78
N ILE A 456 -1.64 67.46 -120.69
CA ILE A 456 -2.68 68.46 -120.46
C ILE A 456 -4.05 67.80 -120.23
N LEU A 457 -4.38 66.77 -121.01
CA LEU A 457 -5.63 66.01 -120.86
C LEU A 457 -5.72 65.26 -119.54
N GLU A 458 -4.65 64.56 -119.13
CA GLU A 458 -4.60 63.85 -117.84
C GLU A 458 -4.69 64.83 -116.67
N TYR A 459 -4.00 65.96 -116.75
CA TYR A 459 -4.07 67.00 -115.73
C TYR A 459 -5.49 67.57 -115.61
N LYS A 460 -6.14 67.92 -116.73
CA LYS A 460 -7.53 68.39 -116.73
C LYS A 460 -8.50 67.33 -116.20
N LYS A 461 -8.23 66.04 -116.43
CA LYS A 461 -9.04 64.94 -115.91
C LYS A 461 -8.85 64.73 -114.41
N PHE A 462 -7.61 64.77 -113.92
CA PHE A 462 -7.28 64.58 -112.50
C PHE A 462 -7.89 65.70 -111.65
N ASN A 463 -7.83 66.94 -112.15
CA ASN A 463 -8.35 68.13 -111.47
C ASN A 463 -9.80 68.49 -111.83
N ARG A 464 -10.52 67.62 -112.57
CA ARG A 464 -11.92 67.81 -112.98
C ARG A 464 -12.20 69.13 -113.73
N LEU A 465 -11.23 69.60 -114.52
CA LEU A 465 -11.32 70.85 -115.30
C LEU A 465 -11.98 70.65 -116.68
N LEU A 466 -12.30 69.41 -117.07
CA LEU A 466 -13.05 69.14 -118.30
C LEU A 466 -14.55 69.38 -118.06
N PRO A 467 -15.25 70.10 -118.97
CA PRO A 467 -16.71 70.21 -118.90
C PRO A 467 -17.33 68.81 -118.99
N GLU A 468 -18.12 68.46 -117.99
CA GLU A 468 -18.83 67.17 -117.90
C GLU A 468 -19.73 67.01 -119.14
N GLY A 469 -19.35 66.14 -120.08
CA GLY A 469 -20.23 65.80 -121.22
C GLY A 469 -19.59 65.52 -122.58
N LYS A 470 -18.30 65.81 -122.82
CA LYS A 470 -17.63 65.47 -124.09
C LYS A 470 -16.80 64.19 -123.95
N LYS A 471 -17.36 63.05 -124.40
CA LYS A 471 -16.65 61.77 -124.47
C LYS A 471 -15.53 61.85 -125.52
N CYS A 472 -14.30 61.62 -125.08
CA CYS A 472 -13.12 61.53 -125.94
C CYS A 472 -13.25 60.32 -126.88
N THR A 473 -13.26 60.57 -128.18
CA THR A 473 -13.38 59.55 -129.24
C THR A 473 -12.15 58.63 -129.35
N ALA A 474 -11.08 58.88 -128.60
CA ALA A 474 -9.84 58.09 -128.65
C ALA A 474 -9.78 56.93 -127.62
N CYS A 475 -10.79 56.75 -126.76
CA CYS A 475 -10.71 55.83 -125.61
C CYS A 475 -11.42 54.46 -125.78
N GLU A 476 -11.88 54.08 -126.97
CA GLU A 476 -12.64 52.84 -127.19
C GLU A 476 -11.79 51.56 -127.39
N HIS A 477 -10.47 51.66 -127.58
CA HIS A 477 -9.66 50.49 -127.96
C HIS A 477 -8.91 49.74 -126.82
N ILE A 478 -9.01 50.15 -125.55
CA ILE A 478 -8.10 49.64 -124.49
C ILE A 478 -8.80 48.84 -123.36
N ARG A 479 -10.13 48.69 -123.37
CA ARG A 479 -10.87 48.03 -122.26
C ARG A 479 -11.41 46.63 -122.58
N SER A 480 -10.54 45.70 -123.00
CA SER A 480 -10.86 44.27 -122.94
C SER A 480 -9.68 43.47 -122.38
N GLY A 481 -9.74 43.13 -121.09
CA GLY A 481 -8.92 42.05 -120.51
C GLY A 481 -8.24 42.38 -119.19
N ARG A 482 -8.96 42.19 -118.07
CA ARG A 482 -8.52 41.35 -116.93
C ARG A 482 -9.48 41.53 -115.75
N GLN A 483 -10.17 40.44 -115.44
CA GLN A 483 -10.98 40.24 -114.24
C GLN A 483 -10.31 39.18 -113.36
N GLU A 484 -10.39 39.41 -112.05
CA GLU A 484 -10.44 38.43 -110.95
C GLU A 484 -9.17 37.65 -110.54
N LYS A 485 -8.75 37.82 -109.27
CA LYS A 485 -9.03 36.88 -108.15
C LYS A 485 -8.14 37.17 -106.95
N SER A 486 -8.73 37.52 -105.82
CA SER A 486 -8.14 37.31 -104.49
C SER A 486 -9.24 37.35 -103.44
N VAL A 487 -9.27 36.37 -102.53
CA VAL A 487 -9.57 36.44 -101.08
C VAL A 487 -10.17 35.10 -100.63
N GLU A 488 -9.40 34.31 -99.88
CA GLU A 488 -9.88 33.40 -98.83
C GLU A 488 -8.70 33.12 -97.87
N ARG A 489 -8.69 33.76 -96.69
CA ARG A 489 -9.11 33.25 -95.36
C ARG A 489 -8.02 32.45 -94.61
N SER A 490 -7.37 33.11 -93.65
CA SER A 490 -6.70 32.48 -92.50
C SER A 490 -7.39 32.91 -91.21
N SER A 491 -7.95 31.96 -90.46
CA SER A 491 -8.23 32.13 -89.02
C SER A 491 -8.68 30.80 -88.43
N LYS A 492 -7.73 30.10 -87.80
CA LYS A 492 -7.97 29.05 -86.79
C LYS A 492 -6.87 29.17 -85.74
N GLN A 493 -7.21 29.68 -84.56
CA GLN A 493 -6.65 29.26 -83.28
C GLN A 493 -7.42 29.92 -82.12
N VAL A 494 -7.57 29.17 -81.03
CA VAL A 494 -8.16 29.50 -79.70
C VAL A 494 -9.71 29.47 -79.72
N ILE A 495 -10.42 28.57 -79.03
CA ILE A 495 -10.26 27.88 -77.73
C ILE A 495 -10.46 26.37 -77.88
#